data_AF-R9LD38-F1
#
_entry.id   AF-R9LD38-F1
#
_cell.length_a   1.000
_cell.length_b   1.000
_cell.length_c   1.000
_cell.angle_alpha   90.00
_cell.angle_beta   90.00
_cell.angle_gamma   90.00
#
_symmetry.space_group_name_H-M   'P 1'
#
loop_
_entity.id
_entity.type
_entity.pdbx_description
1 polymer ?
#
loop_
_entity_poly.entity_id
_entity_poly.type
_entity_poly.pdbx_seq_one_letter_code
_entity_poly.pdbx_strand_id
1 'polypeptide(L)' 'MTEPIHKGKDLPPVWVIHAASSGDSEAMEQVLRYYDDYMSRLCTRTLYDKDGTPHMCVDVHMKR' A
#
# COMPACT_ATOMS: atom_id res chain seq x y z
N MET A 1 19.50 -14.88 -10.61
CA MET A 1 19.31 -13.42 -10.64
C MET A 1 18.54 -13.09 -9.38
N THR A 2 19.11 -12.32 -8.47
CA THR A 2 18.50 -12.04 -7.16
C THR A 2 17.56 -10.86 -7.33
N GLU A 3 16.27 -11.04 -7.03
CA GLU A 3 15.29 -9.96 -7.12
C GLU A 3 15.68 -8.82 -6.18
N PRO A 4 15.47 -7.55 -6.58
CA PRO A 4 15.88 -6.42 -5.75
C PRO A 4 14.98 -6.32 -4.52
N ILE A 5 15.61 -6.36 -3.34
CA ILE A 5 14.91 -6.17 -2.07
C ILE A 5 14.55 -4.68 -1.94
N HIS A 6 13.26 -4.35 -1.96
CA HIS A 6 12.81 -2.99 -1.68
C HIS A 6 12.34 -2.90 -0.22
N LYS A 7 13.02 -2.08 0.59
CA LYS A 7 12.62 -1.78 1.99
C LYS A 7 12.44 -3.02 2.89
N GLY A 8 13.18 -4.10 2.63
CA GLY A 8 13.14 -5.34 3.44
C GLY A 8 11.96 -6.28 3.15
N LYS A 9 11.19 -6.02 2.08
CA LYS A 9 10.20 -6.96 1.53
C LYS A 9 10.65 -7.43 0.15
N ASP A 10 10.43 -8.70 -0.14
CA ASP A 10 10.63 -9.24 -1.48
C ASP A 10 9.54 -8.67 -2.39
N LEU A 11 9.94 -8.12 -3.54
CA LEU A 11 9.01 -7.64 -4.54
C LEU A 11 8.11 -8.80 -5.02
N PRO A 12 6.84 -8.53 -5.36
CA PRO A 12 6.04 -9.52 -6.07
C PRO A 12 6.75 -9.90 -7.38
N PRO A 13 6.94 -11.19 -7.66
CA PRO A 13 7.54 -11.63 -8.90
C PRO A 13 6.80 -11.08 -10.12
N VAL A 14 7.54 -10.85 -11.21
CA VAL A 14 6.98 -10.29 -12.46
C VAL A 14 5.77 -11.08 -12.99
N TRP A 15 5.74 -12.40 -12.81
CA TRP A 15 4.61 -13.23 -13.22
C TRP A 15 3.33 -12.95 -12.43
N VAL A 16 3.44 -12.59 -11.13
CA VAL A 16 2.31 -12.18 -10.29
C VAL A 16 1.75 -10.87 -10.79
N ILE A 17 2.62 -9.92 -11.15
CA ILE A 17 2.20 -8.62 -11.68
C ILE A 17 1.43 -8.81 -13.00
N HIS A 18 1.91 -9.70 -13.88
CA HIS A 18 1.21 -10.03 -15.13
C HIS A 18 -0.13 -10.73 -14.91
N ALA A 19 -0.21 -11.68 -13.98
CA ALA A 19 -1.45 -12.37 -13.64
C ALA A 19 -2.48 -11.37 -13.08
N ALA A 20 -2.07 -10.50 -12.14
CA ALA A 20 -2.91 -9.45 -11.59
C ALA A 20 -3.40 -8.48 -12.67
N SER A 21 -2.52 -8.08 -13.60
CA SER A 21 -2.88 -7.22 -14.74
C SER A 21 -3.87 -7.88 -15.70
N SER A 22 -3.95 -9.21 -15.68
CA SER A 22 -4.88 -10.02 -16.48
C SER A 22 -6.20 -10.31 -15.74
N GLY A 23 -6.37 -9.78 -14.51
CA GLY A 23 -7.57 -9.93 -13.70
C GLY A 23 -7.59 -11.15 -12.77
N ASP A 24 -6.45 -11.79 -12.52
CA ASP A 24 -6.34 -12.84 -11.50
C ASP A 24 -6.51 -12.24 -10.10
N SER A 25 -7.58 -12.65 -9.41
CA SER A 25 -7.94 -12.11 -8.10
C SER A 25 -6.93 -12.44 -7.00
N GLU A 26 -6.30 -13.61 -7.05
CA GLU A 26 -5.32 -14.03 -6.03
C GLU A 26 -4.01 -13.25 -6.21
N ALA A 27 -3.58 -13.08 -7.47
CA ALA A 27 -2.43 -12.25 -7.79
C ALA A 27 -2.68 -10.78 -7.42
N MET A 28 -3.90 -10.27 -7.65
CA MET A 28 -4.29 -8.92 -7.23
C MET A 28 -4.22 -8.75 -5.71
N GLU A 29 -4.74 -9.71 -4.94
CA GLU A 29 -4.65 -9.66 -3.47
C GLU A 29 -3.19 -9.62 -3.00
N GLN A 30 -2.32 -10.44 -3.61
CA GLN A 30 -0.91 -10.48 -3.26
C GLN A 30 -0.22 -9.12 -3.53
N VAL A 31 -0.50 -8.49 -4.66
CA VAL A 31 0.01 -7.15 -5.00
C VAL A 31 -0.53 -6.10 -4.03
N LEU A 32 -1.83 -6.12 -3.72
CA LEU A 32 -2.44 -5.17 -2.77
C LEU A 32 -1.83 -5.31 -1.38
N ARG A 33 -1.67 -6.54 -0.88
CA ARG A 33 -1.07 -6.82 0.44
C ARG A 33 0.39 -6.38 0.50
N TYR A 34 1.13 -6.51 -0.60
CA TYR A 34 2.51 -6.01 -0.67
C TYR A 34 2.57 -4.48 -0.49
N TYR A 35 1.68 -3.74 -1.17
CA TYR A 35 1.65 -2.27 -1.13
C TYR A 35 0.82 -1.67 0.01
N ASP A 36 0.14 -2.47 0.82
CA ASP A 36 -0.80 -1.99 1.85
C ASP A 36 -0.17 -1.00 2.84
N ASP A 37 0.98 -1.33 3.42
CA ASP A 37 1.70 -0.42 4.34
C ASP A 37 2.11 0.90 3.67
N TYR A 38 2.49 0.83 2.40
CA TYR A 38 2.92 1.99 1.63
C TYR A 38 1.72 2.90 1.31
N MET A 39 0.63 2.32 0.84
CA MET A 39 -0.63 3.01 0.58
C MET A 39 -1.17 3.62 1.87
N SER A 40 -1.23 2.85 2.96
CA SER A 40 -1.68 3.31 4.27
C SER A 40 -0.86 4.51 4.77
N ARG A 41 0.46 4.49 4.61
CA ARG A 41 1.32 5.60 5.02
C ARG A 41 1.09 6.87 4.20
N LEU A 42 0.90 6.75 2.88
CA LEU A 42 0.64 7.91 2.02
C LEU A 42 -0.78 8.44 2.17
N CYS A 43 -1.73 7.55 2.45
CA CYS A 43 -3.14 7.87 2.58
C CYS A 43 -3.53 8.30 4.00
N THR A 44 -2.60 8.35 4.95
CA THR A 44 -2.89 8.79 6.32
C THR A 44 -2.05 9.98 6.74
N ARG A 45 -2.65 10.89 7.51
CA ARG A 45 -1.94 11.98 8.20
C ARG A 45 -2.44 12.15 9.62
N THR A 46 -1.58 12.69 10.47
CA THR A 46 -1.97 13.09 11.82
C THR A 46 -2.78 14.38 11.75
N LEU A 47 -4.02 14.31 12.22
CA LEU A 47 -4.89 15.46 12.45
C LEU A 47 -5.02 15.70 13.95
N TYR A 48 -5.31 16.92 14.35
CA TYR A 48 -5.52 17.28 15.75
C TYR A 48 -6.99 17.62 15.97
N ASP A 49 -7.57 17.12 17.05
CA ASP A 49 -8.92 17.52 17.47
C ASP A 49 -8.90 18.88 18.20
N LYS A 50 -10.07 19.29 18.72
CA LYS A 50 -10.25 20.58 19.40
C LYS A 50 -9.43 20.69 20.70
N ASP A 51 -9.11 19.55 21.30
CA ASP A 51 -8.35 19.45 22.54
C ASP A 51 -6.84 19.27 22.26
N GLY A 52 -6.44 19.27 20.97
CA GLY A 52 -5.05 19.09 20.56
C GLY A 52 -4.58 17.63 20.58
N THR A 53 -5.49 16.66 20.65
CA THR A 53 -5.14 15.23 20.63
C THR A 53 -4.86 14.79 19.18
N PRO A 54 -3.73 14.12 18.91
CA PRO A 54 -3.42 13.62 17.58
C PRO A 54 -4.22 12.37 17.23
N HIS A 55 -4.78 12.34 16.03
CA HIS A 55 -5.52 11.23 15.44
C HIS A 55 -4.96 10.88 14.06
N MET A 56 -4.74 9.61 13.80
CA MET A 56 -4.35 9.14 12.47
C MET A 56 -5.61 9.00 11.62
N CYS A 57 -5.74 9.86 10.60
CA CYS A 57 -6.92 9.92 9.75
C CYS A 57 -6.54 9.76 8.28
N VAL A 58 -7.48 9.25 7.49
CA VAL A 58 -7.32 9.20 6.03
C VAL A 58 -7.22 10.63 5.49
N ASP A 59 -6.24 10.86 4.63
CA ASP A 59 -6.03 12.14 3.98
C ASP A 59 -7.22 12.47 3.08
N VAL A 60 -7.89 13.60 3.35
CA VAL A 60 -9.03 14.07 2.57
C VAL A 60 -8.70 14.36 1.10
N HIS A 61 -7.44 14.62 0.77
CA HIS A 61 -6.98 14.83 -0.61
C HIS A 61 -6.78 13.51 -1.38
N MET A 62 -6.69 12.37 -0.68
CA MET A 62 -6.58 11.03 -1.29
C MET A 62 -7.94 10.38 -1.56
N LYS A 63 -9.03 10.95 -1.01
CA LYS A 63 -10.40 10.46 -1.21
C LYS A 63 -11.10 11.03 -2.45
N ARG A 64 -10.49 11.98 -3.14
CA ARG A 64 -11.10 12.75 -4.23
C ARG A 64 -10.53 12.35 -5.58
#